data_AF-Q47D04-F1
#
_entry.id   AF-Q47D04-F1
#
_cell.length_a   1.000
_cell.length_b   1.000
_cell.length_c   1.000
_cell.angle_alpha   90.00
_cell.angle_beta   90.00
_cell.angle_gamma   90.00
#
_symmetry.space_group_name_H-M   'P 1'
#
loop_
_entity.id
_entity.type
_entity.pdbx_description
1 polymer ?
#
loop_
_entity_poly.entity_id
_entity_poly.type
_entity_poly.pdbx_seq_one_letter_code
_entity_poly.pdbx_strand_id
1 'polypeptide(L)'
;MDTSATRLIGPLYHGTRDTAARTILREGFRRSRSRSYTGTGICLSESLSIAYEFGMYETGGCVLEVRLAPNARWTDQLDSKATSRDVWDEFFSESGMDAVRNFGGNVWVVWNPTVLVSITRLSYREAIRCLCAEFDEDGPQCGYNGVVSDYANLWWKQDATDPNLTRFPDHRQQLMGRLKRFVGRTHSTSA
;
A
#
# COMPACT_ATOMS: atom_id res chain seq x y z
N MET A 1 -12.67 16.81 -26.42
CA MET A 1 -11.28 16.82 -25.92
C MET A 1 -11.36 17.42 -24.53
N ASP A 2 -11.84 16.62 -23.58
CA ASP A 2 -12.02 17.04 -22.20
C ASP A 2 -10.71 16.78 -21.45
N THR A 3 -10.01 17.85 -21.14
CA THR A 3 -9.00 17.86 -20.08
C THR A 3 -9.72 17.56 -18.77
N SER A 4 -9.80 16.26 -18.44
CA SER A 4 -10.19 15.77 -17.13
C SER A 4 -9.53 16.64 -16.07
N ALA A 5 -10.34 17.27 -15.24
CA ALA A 5 -9.90 17.90 -14.01
C ALA A 5 -8.90 16.96 -13.34
N THR A 6 -7.66 17.42 -13.17
CA THR A 6 -6.56 16.65 -12.60
C THR A 6 -7.05 16.05 -11.28
N ARG A 7 -7.44 14.77 -11.30
CA ARG A 7 -7.85 14.07 -10.09
C ARG A 7 -6.66 14.16 -9.15
N LEU A 8 -6.83 14.89 -8.06
CA LEU A 8 -5.80 14.98 -7.02
C LEU A 8 -5.53 13.55 -6.57
N ILE A 9 -4.34 13.06 -6.90
CA ILE A 9 -3.89 11.74 -6.44
C ILE A 9 -3.66 11.88 -4.94
N GLY A 10 -4.34 11.05 -4.16
CA GLY A 10 -4.12 10.96 -2.73
C GLY A 10 -2.69 10.51 -2.40
N PRO A 11 -2.32 10.43 -1.11
CA PRO A 11 -1.11 9.72 -0.73
C PRO A 11 -1.12 8.30 -1.29
N LEU A 12 0.04 7.86 -1.76
CA LEU A 12 0.29 6.46 -2.08
C LEU A 12 1.21 5.85 -1.03
N TYR A 13 1.19 4.54 -0.89
CA TYR A 13 1.91 3.82 0.14
C TYR A 13 2.90 2.82 -0.46
N HIS A 14 4.07 2.72 0.19
CA HIS A 14 5.10 1.75 -0.16
C HIS A 14 5.49 0.94 1.07
N GLY A 15 5.16 -0.35 1.04
CA GLY A 15 5.64 -1.32 2.01
C GLY A 15 7.08 -1.72 1.72
N THR A 16 7.96 -1.60 2.72
CA THR A 16 9.34 -2.08 2.56
C THR A 16 10.01 -2.47 3.89
N ARG A 17 11.16 -3.13 3.81
CA ARG A 17 11.99 -3.43 4.98
C ARG A 17 12.61 -2.16 5.54
N ASP A 18 12.81 -2.12 6.85
CA ASP A 18 13.33 -0.97 7.57
C ASP A 18 14.72 -0.49 7.07
N THR A 19 15.57 -1.42 6.62
CA THR A 19 16.86 -1.10 5.98
C THR A 19 16.69 -0.35 4.66
N ALA A 20 15.76 -0.78 3.80
CA ALA A 20 15.47 -0.13 2.53
C ALA A 20 14.78 1.23 2.75
N ALA A 21 13.86 1.31 3.71
CA ALA A 21 13.19 2.56 4.07
C ALA A 21 14.18 3.66 4.49
N ARG A 22 15.19 3.33 5.30
CA ARG A 22 16.25 4.28 5.67
C ARG A 22 16.99 4.83 4.45
N THR A 23 17.32 3.97 3.49
CA THR A 23 17.98 4.39 2.25
C THR A 23 17.06 5.28 1.43
N ILE A 24 15.79 4.91 1.26
CA ILE A 24 14.80 5.69 0.50
C ILE A 24 14.59 7.08 1.14
N LEU A 25 14.46 7.16 2.46
CA LEU A 25 14.26 8.43 3.16
C LEU A 25 15.47 9.37 3.05
N ARG A 26 16.68 8.81 2.93
CA ARG A 26 17.93 9.58 2.79
C ARG A 26 18.22 10.00 1.35
N GLU A 27 17.97 9.10 0.40
CA GLU A 27 18.48 9.22 -0.98
C GLU A 27 17.36 9.34 -2.02
N GLY A 28 16.10 9.26 -1.60
CA GLY A 28 14.96 9.11 -2.48
C GLY A 28 14.80 7.68 -3.00
N PHE A 29 13.69 7.44 -3.69
CA PHE A 29 13.49 6.17 -4.40
C PHE A 29 14.45 6.05 -5.57
N ARG A 30 14.86 4.81 -5.86
CA ARG A 30 15.57 4.44 -7.07
C ARG A 30 14.86 3.27 -7.72
N ARG A 31 14.78 3.28 -9.05
CA ARG A 31 14.32 2.12 -9.81
C ARG A 31 15.18 0.91 -9.48
N SER A 32 14.54 -0.25 -9.45
CA SER A 32 15.23 -1.51 -9.24
C SER A 32 16.19 -1.78 -10.41
N ARG A 33 17.38 -2.31 -10.11
CA ARG A 33 18.29 -2.82 -11.15
C ARG A 33 17.83 -4.17 -11.71
N SER A 34 17.04 -4.90 -10.92
CA SER A 34 16.47 -6.19 -11.30
C SER A 34 15.01 -6.02 -11.67
N ARG A 35 14.56 -6.69 -12.74
CA ARG A 35 13.18 -6.62 -13.24
C ARG A 35 12.23 -7.43 -12.35
N SER A 36 11.05 -6.86 -12.07
CA SER A 36 9.89 -7.55 -11.52
C SER A 36 8.85 -7.80 -12.62
N TYR A 37 7.62 -8.18 -12.26
CA TYR A 37 6.49 -8.27 -13.19
C TYR A 37 5.99 -6.89 -13.68
N THR A 38 6.46 -5.79 -13.06
CA THR A 38 6.19 -4.39 -13.44
C THR A 38 7.44 -3.70 -14.00
N GLY A 39 8.36 -4.48 -14.59
CA GLY A 39 9.64 -3.98 -15.10
C GLY A 39 10.56 -3.49 -13.97
N THR A 40 11.17 -2.31 -14.14
CA THR A 40 12.06 -1.67 -13.14
C THR A 40 11.38 -0.59 -12.30
N GLY A 41 10.08 -0.37 -12.52
CA GLY A 41 9.30 0.67 -11.85
C GLY A 41 9.20 0.46 -10.33
N ILE A 42 8.97 1.57 -9.63
CA ILE A 42 8.70 1.62 -8.19
C ILE A 42 7.21 1.37 -7.99
N CYS A 43 6.86 0.33 -7.25
CA CYS A 43 5.46 0.02 -6.94
C CYS A 43 5.00 0.76 -5.69
N LEU A 44 3.92 1.53 -5.83
CA LEU A 44 3.18 2.17 -4.75
C LEU A 44 1.73 1.68 -4.80
N SER A 45 0.97 1.87 -3.73
CA SER A 45 -0.45 1.51 -3.68
C SER A 45 -1.31 2.62 -3.09
N GLU A 46 -2.55 2.75 -3.55
CA GLU A 46 -3.56 3.59 -2.88
C GLU A 46 -4.05 2.94 -1.58
N SER A 47 -3.93 1.61 -1.48
CA SER A 47 -4.34 0.83 -0.32
C SER A 47 -3.18 0.71 0.66
N LEU A 48 -3.45 1.15 1.89
CA LEU A 48 -2.50 0.96 2.98
C LEU A 48 -2.43 -0.52 3.36
N SER A 49 -3.56 -1.23 3.31
CA SER A 49 -3.60 -2.66 3.64
C SER A 49 -2.64 -3.49 2.77
N ILE A 50 -2.60 -3.21 1.47
CA ILE A 50 -1.61 -3.81 0.56
C ILE A 50 -0.19 -3.43 0.99
N ALA A 51 0.10 -2.14 1.17
CA ALA A 51 1.43 -1.68 1.54
C ALA A 51 1.89 -2.22 2.91
N TYR A 52 0.97 -2.42 3.85
CA TYR A 52 1.26 -2.94 5.18
C TYR A 52 1.76 -4.39 5.12
N GLU A 53 1.09 -5.22 4.32
CA GLU A 53 1.45 -6.62 4.11
C GLU A 53 2.81 -6.75 3.41
N PHE A 54 3.00 -6.06 2.29
CA PHE A 54 4.29 -6.03 1.59
C PHE A 54 5.41 -5.40 2.43
N GLY A 55 5.05 -4.47 3.31
CA GLY A 55 5.96 -3.84 4.25
C GLY A 55 6.43 -4.76 5.36
N MET A 56 5.79 -5.93 5.54
CA MET A 56 6.14 -6.88 6.60
C MET A 56 6.28 -6.17 7.95
N TYR A 57 5.37 -5.23 8.22
CA TYR A 57 5.48 -4.24 9.31
C TYR A 57 5.67 -4.94 10.66
N GLU A 58 4.97 -6.05 10.86
CA GLU A 58 5.00 -6.88 12.07
C GLU A 58 6.35 -7.59 12.31
N THR A 59 7.21 -7.68 11.29
CA THR A 59 8.50 -8.39 11.36
C THR A 59 9.70 -7.49 11.06
N GLY A 60 9.56 -6.18 11.34
CA GLY A 60 10.66 -5.23 11.25
C GLY A 60 10.77 -4.49 9.92
N GLY A 61 9.67 -4.38 9.16
CA GLY A 61 9.58 -3.39 8.09
C GLY A 61 8.73 -2.18 8.45
N CYS A 62 8.27 -1.46 7.44
CA CYS A 62 7.43 -0.28 7.61
C CYS A 62 6.68 0.09 6.31
N VAL A 63 5.81 1.08 6.43
CA VAL A 63 5.14 1.74 5.31
C VAL A 63 5.65 3.17 5.17
N LEU A 64 5.92 3.56 3.93
CA LEU A 64 6.18 4.94 3.55
C LEU A 64 4.94 5.52 2.88
N GLU A 65 4.48 6.70 3.31
CA GLU A 65 3.56 7.54 2.56
C GLU A 65 4.36 8.34 1.53
N VAL A 66 3.86 8.38 0.30
CA VAL A 66 4.52 8.98 -0.86
C VAL A 66 3.52 9.84 -1.61
N ARG A 67 3.94 11.04 -2.03
CA ARG A 67 3.11 11.91 -2.88
C ARG A 67 3.78 12.17 -4.22
N LEU A 68 2.96 12.13 -5.27
CA LEU A 68 3.39 12.50 -6.62
C LEU A 68 3.35 14.02 -6.79
N ALA A 69 4.24 14.53 -7.64
CA ALA A 69 4.21 15.91 -8.08
C ALA A 69 2.86 16.19 -8.78
N PRO A 70 2.25 17.37 -8.59
CA PRO A 70 0.98 17.71 -9.26
C PRO A 70 1.04 17.68 -10.79
N ASN A 71 2.24 17.84 -11.36
CA ASN A 71 2.50 17.80 -12.80
C ASN A 71 3.03 16.43 -13.28
N ALA A 72 3.05 15.41 -12.42
CA ALA A 72 3.43 14.05 -12.83
C ALA A 72 2.50 13.57 -13.94
N ARG A 73 3.08 13.10 -15.06
CA ARG A 73 2.34 12.54 -16.18
C ARG A 73 2.01 11.09 -15.86
N TRP A 74 0.73 10.75 -15.81
CA TRP A 74 0.31 9.39 -15.54
C TRP A 74 -0.85 8.95 -16.42
N THR A 75 -1.02 7.64 -16.53
CA THR A 75 -2.13 7.03 -17.25
C THR A 75 -2.62 5.78 -16.54
N ASP A 76 -3.88 5.41 -16.75
CA ASP A 76 -4.43 4.09 -16.42
C ASP A 76 -4.56 3.19 -17.66
N GLN A 77 -4.14 3.69 -18.82
CA GLN A 77 -4.19 3.00 -20.10
C GLN A 77 -2.84 2.31 -20.36
N LEU A 78 -2.68 1.11 -19.81
CA LEU A 78 -1.66 0.18 -20.24
C LEU A 78 -2.35 -1.13 -20.63
N ASP A 79 -2.27 -1.47 -21.92
CA ASP A 79 -2.99 -2.61 -22.47
C ASP A 79 -2.38 -3.93 -21.94
N SER A 80 -3.07 -4.50 -20.96
CA SER A 80 -2.61 -5.64 -20.14
C SER A 80 -2.45 -6.98 -20.88
N LYS A 81 -2.74 -7.01 -22.20
CA LYS A 81 -2.53 -8.21 -23.05
C LYS A 81 -1.04 -8.56 -23.23
N ALA A 82 -0.16 -7.66 -22.84
CA ALA A 82 1.26 -7.82 -22.99
C ALA A 82 1.84 -8.52 -21.74
N THR A 83 1.98 -9.84 -21.83
CA THR A 83 2.46 -10.73 -20.76
C THR A 83 3.99 -10.71 -20.57
N SER A 84 4.70 -9.84 -21.29
CA SER A 84 6.16 -9.71 -21.21
C SER A 84 6.58 -8.68 -20.17
N ARG A 85 7.59 -9.02 -19.37
CA ARG A 85 8.23 -8.11 -18.39
C ARG A 85 8.82 -6.86 -19.06
N ASP A 86 9.13 -6.93 -20.35
CA ASP A 86 9.76 -5.83 -21.09
C ASP A 86 8.77 -4.71 -21.42
N VAL A 87 7.47 -5.01 -21.43
CA VAL A 87 6.41 -4.07 -21.84
C VAL A 87 6.38 -2.83 -20.96
N TRP A 88 6.63 -2.98 -19.66
CA TRP A 88 6.60 -1.84 -18.74
C TRP A 88 7.71 -0.85 -19.04
N ASP A 89 8.96 -1.32 -19.13
CA ASP A 89 10.10 -0.43 -19.36
C ASP A 89 10.06 0.16 -20.78
N GLU A 90 9.62 -0.61 -21.78
CA GLU A 90 9.40 -0.15 -23.16
C GLU A 90 8.30 0.92 -23.20
N PHE A 91 7.14 0.64 -22.61
CA PHE A 91 6.03 1.59 -22.53
C PHE A 91 6.46 2.92 -21.92
N PHE A 92 7.17 2.90 -20.78
CA PHE A 92 7.61 4.15 -20.15
C PHE A 92 8.63 4.90 -21.00
N SER A 93 9.53 4.17 -21.66
CA SER A 93 10.53 4.76 -22.55
C SER A 93 9.91 5.43 -23.77
N GLU A 94 8.84 4.85 -24.33
CA GLU A 94 8.17 5.34 -25.53
C GLU A 94 7.11 6.42 -25.24
N SER A 95 6.33 6.26 -24.16
CA SER A 95 5.22 7.16 -23.84
C SER A 95 5.66 8.46 -23.17
N GLY A 96 6.81 8.44 -22.49
CA GLY A 96 7.27 9.54 -21.63
C GLY A 96 6.34 9.80 -20.42
N MET A 97 5.56 8.80 -20.01
CA MET A 97 4.78 8.85 -18.76
C MET A 97 5.70 8.66 -17.56
N ASP A 98 5.40 9.33 -16.45
CA ASP A 98 6.13 9.18 -15.19
C ASP A 98 5.61 7.99 -14.38
N ALA A 99 4.30 7.71 -14.48
CA ALA A 99 3.64 6.65 -13.74
C ALA A 99 2.48 6.01 -14.50
N VAL A 100 2.14 4.77 -14.13
CA VAL A 100 0.95 4.06 -14.61
C VAL A 100 0.16 3.56 -13.41
N ARG A 101 -1.15 3.83 -13.39
CA ARG A 101 -2.10 3.29 -12.42
C ARG A 101 -2.75 2.05 -13.02
N ASN A 102 -2.57 0.87 -12.42
CA ASN A 102 -3.06 -0.39 -12.99
C ASN A 102 -3.61 -1.31 -11.87
N PHE A 103 -3.87 -2.57 -12.21
CA PHE A 103 -4.36 -3.61 -11.30
C PHE A 103 -5.64 -3.20 -10.57
N GLY A 104 -6.66 -2.80 -11.35
CA GLY A 104 -7.93 -2.34 -10.80
C GLY A 104 -7.88 -0.95 -10.16
N GLY A 105 -6.78 -0.21 -10.35
CA GLY A 105 -6.61 1.16 -9.81
C GLY A 105 -5.77 1.22 -8.54
N ASN A 106 -5.40 0.08 -7.96
CA ASN A 106 -4.79 0.04 -6.63
C ASN A 106 -3.27 0.10 -6.65
N VAL A 107 -2.63 -0.19 -7.79
CA VAL A 107 -1.17 -0.23 -7.90
C VAL A 107 -0.70 0.85 -8.86
N TRP A 108 0.25 1.64 -8.39
CA TRP A 108 0.95 2.65 -9.16
C TRP A 108 2.36 2.17 -9.45
N VAL A 109 2.71 2.05 -10.72
CA VAL A 109 4.08 1.80 -11.16
C VAL A 109 4.69 3.13 -11.56
N VAL A 110 5.63 3.62 -10.77
CA VAL A 110 6.31 4.91 -11.01
C VAL A 110 7.69 4.64 -11.61
N TRP A 111 7.95 5.17 -12.80
CA TRP A 111 9.19 4.95 -13.52
C TRP A 111 10.17 6.12 -13.38
N ASN A 112 9.66 7.35 -13.34
CA ASN A 112 10.47 8.52 -13.05
C ASN A 112 10.45 8.85 -11.54
N PRO A 113 11.49 8.52 -10.76
CA PRO A 113 11.48 8.76 -9.31
C PRO A 113 11.47 10.25 -8.95
N THR A 114 11.82 11.16 -9.87
CA THR A 114 11.86 12.61 -9.59
C THR A 114 10.48 13.21 -9.33
N VAL A 115 9.41 12.52 -9.74
CA VAL A 115 8.04 12.96 -9.45
C VAL A 115 7.57 12.56 -8.05
N LEU A 116 8.36 11.81 -7.27
CA LEU A 116 8.03 11.46 -5.89
C LEU A 116 8.53 12.56 -4.95
N VAL A 117 7.68 13.55 -4.71
CA VAL A 117 8.06 14.85 -4.10
C VAL A 117 7.95 14.90 -2.58
N SER A 118 7.28 13.93 -1.97
CA SER A 118 7.21 13.79 -0.51
C SER A 118 7.26 12.31 -0.16
N ILE A 119 8.12 11.97 0.80
CA ILE A 119 8.28 10.61 1.32
C ILE A 119 8.35 10.71 2.83
N THR A 120 7.38 10.14 3.54
CA THR A 120 7.33 10.12 5.00
C THR A 120 7.13 8.71 5.48
N ARG A 121 7.79 8.34 6.59
CA ARG A 121 7.54 7.05 7.23
C ARG A 121 6.35 7.19 8.16
N LEU A 122 5.34 6.35 7.96
CA LEU A 122 4.23 6.27 8.91
C LEU A 122 4.73 5.63 10.20
N SER A 123 4.43 6.25 11.33
CA SER A 123 4.53 5.60 12.62
C SER A 123 3.57 4.41 12.68
N TYR A 124 3.84 3.48 13.58
CA TYR A 124 2.97 2.32 13.77
C TYR A 124 1.54 2.75 14.13
N ARG A 125 1.40 3.79 14.95
CA ARG A 125 0.09 4.34 15.31
C ARG A 125 -0.66 4.87 14.08
N GLU A 126 0.01 5.59 13.21
CA GLU A 126 -0.61 6.12 11.98
C GLU A 126 -1.01 4.98 11.05
N ALA A 127 -0.12 4.01 10.81
CA ALA A 127 -0.42 2.85 9.99
C ALA A 127 -1.64 2.07 10.51
N ILE A 128 -1.72 1.80 11.81
CA ILE A 128 -2.89 1.10 12.38
C ILE A 128 -4.18 1.91 12.26
N ARG A 129 -4.11 3.23 12.42
CA ARG A 129 -5.30 4.09 12.26
C ARG A 129 -5.79 4.12 10.82
N CYS A 130 -4.87 4.23 9.87
CA CYS A 130 -5.21 4.21 8.45
C CYS A 130 -5.74 2.82 8.03
N LEU A 131 -5.22 1.70 8.58
CA LEU A 131 -5.80 0.37 8.38
C LEU A 131 -7.25 0.32 8.86
N CYS A 132 -7.52 0.78 10.08
CA CYS A 132 -8.89 0.78 10.61
C CYS A 132 -9.85 1.65 9.79
N ALA A 133 -9.38 2.80 9.27
CA ALA A 133 -10.17 3.62 8.37
C ALA A 133 -10.49 2.89 7.05
N GLU A 134 -9.51 2.20 6.46
CA GLU A 134 -9.71 1.37 5.27
C GLU A 134 -10.69 0.22 5.54
N PHE A 135 -10.62 -0.41 6.72
CA PHE A 135 -11.59 -1.43 7.12
C PHE A 135 -13.01 -0.88 7.24
N ASP A 136 -13.17 0.32 7.81
CA ASP A 136 -14.47 0.98 7.94
C ASP A 136 -15.05 1.34 6.56
N GLU A 137 -14.22 1.76 5.61
CA GLU A 137 -14.61 2.07 4.22
C GLU A 137 -15.04 0.82 3.43
N ASP A 138 -14.29 -0.27 3.56
CA ASP A 138 -14.53 -1.50 2.82
C ASP A 138 -15.64 -2.39 3.44
N GLY A 139 -15.82 -2.30 4.75
CA GLY A 139 -16.80 -3.06 5.51
C GLY A 139 -16.39 -4.50 5.86
N PRO A 140 -17.20 -5.20 6.68
CA PRO A 140 -16.86 -6.48 7.31
C PRO A 140 -16.79 -7.70 6.36
N GLN A 141 -17.15 -7.53 5.09
CA GLN A 141 -17.14 -8.61 4.08
C GLN A 141 -15.90 -8.55 3.19
N CYS A 142 -15.10 -7.48 3.29
CA CYS A 142 -13.88 -7.34 2.52
C CYS A 142 -12.83 -8.35 3.02
N GLY A 143 -12.22 -9.06 2.08
CA GLY A 143 -11.15 -10.00 2.35
C GLY A 143 -9.79 -9.32 2.27
N TYR A 144 -8.99 -9.44 3.32
CA TYR A 144 -7.59 -9.00 3.33
C TYR A 144 -6.63 -10.20 3.39
N ASN A 145 -5.35 -9.92 3.17
CA ASN A 145 -4.30 -10.94 3.21
C ASN A 145 -3.48 -10.85 4.50
N GLY A 146 -2.89 -11.98 4.88
CA GLY A 146 -1.90 -12.06 5.95
C GLY A 146 -2.36 -11.44 7.27
N VAL A 147 -1.47 -10.68 7.90
CA VAL A 147 -1.74 -10.11 9.23
C VAL A 147 -2.78 -8.98 9.19
N VAL A 148 -2.99 -8.37 8.03
CA VAL A 148 -4.06 -7.38 7.85
C VAL A 148 -5.41 -8.06 8.00
N SER A 149 -5.58 -9.29 7.48
CA SER A 149 -6.79 -10.09 7.67
C SER A 149 -7.06 -10.35 9.15
N ASP A 150 -6.02 -10.69 9.91
CA ASP A 150 -6.12 -10.89 11.35
C ASP A 150 -6.58 -9.60 12.06
N TYR A 151 -6.02 -8.44 11.70
CA TYR A 151 -6.47 -7.15 12.24
C TYR A 151 -7.92 -6.82 11.86
N ALA A 152 -8.33 -7.08 10.62
CA ALA A 152 -9.69 -6.82 10.14
C ALA A 152 -10.71 -7.72 10.87
N ASN A 153 -10.41 -9.00 11.05
CA ASN A 153 -11.24 -9.93 11.83
C ASN A 153 -11.38 -9.46 13.29
N LEU A 154 -10.30 -8.99 13.91
CA LEU A 154 -10.36 -8.44 15.27
C LEU A 154 -11.15 -7.12 15.32
N TRP A 155 -10.99 -6.26 14.32
CA TRP A 155 -11.72 -5.01 14.20
C TRP A 155 -13.23 -5.27 14.15
N TRP A 156 -13.66 -6.22 13.31
CA TRP A 156 -15.07 -6.58 13.12
C TRP A 156 -15.62 -7.61 14.11
N LYS A 157 -14.82 -8.02 15.11
CA LYS A 157 -15.18 -9.06 16.12
C LYS A 157 -15.57 -10.42 15.51
N GLN A 158 -14.89 -10.78 14.43
CA GLN A 158 -15.02 -12.07 13.72
C GLN A 158 -13.88 -13.04 14.08
N ASP A 159 -13.10 -12.72 15.10
CA ASP A 159 -11.91 -13.48 15.51
C ASP A 159 -12.21 -14.90 16.01
N ALA A 160 -13.45 -15.18 16.42
CA ALA A 160 -13.88 -16.52 16.82
C ALA A 160 -13.98 -17.51 15.63
N THR A 161 -14.15 -17.00 14.41
CA THR A 161 -14.26 -17.80 13.18
C THR A 161 -12.95 -17.84 12.39
N ASP A 162 -11.94 -17.06 12.79
CA ASP A 162 -10.65 -17.02 12.10
C ASP A 162 -9.70 -18.15 12.60
N PRO A 163 -9.22 -19.03 11.70
CA PRO A 163 -8.34 -20.14 12.09
C PRO A 163 -7.00 -19.71 12.68
N ASN A 164 -6.42 -18.58 12.25
CA ASN A 164 -5.15 -18.12 12.78
C ASN A 164 -5.33 -17.56 14.20
N LEU A 165 -6.34 -16.72 14.40
CA LEU A 165 -6.61 -16.08 15.69
C LEU A 165 -7.07 -17.07 16.77
N THR A 166 -7.76 -18.14 16.39
CA THR A 166 -8.15 -19.23 17.30
C THR A 166 -6.99 -20.17 17.63
N ARG A 167 -6.13 -20.47 16.65
CA ARG A 167 -4.97 -21.36 16.84
C ARG A 167 -3.81 -20.69 17.58
N PHE A 168 -3.64 -19.38 17.44
CA PHE A 168 -2.52 -18.62 17.99
C PHE A 168 -3.00 -17.51 18.96
N PRO A 169 -3.35 -17.87 20.21
CA PRO A 169 -3.94 -16.93 21.17
C PRO A 169 -3.00 -15.78 21.56
N ASP A 170 -1.68 -16.02 21.62
CA ASP A 170 -0.68 -14.99 21.93
C ASP A 170 -0.59 -13.93 20.82
N HIS A 171 -0.62 -14.36 19.56
CA HIS A 171 -0.69 -13.48 18.38
C HIS A 171 -1.96 -12.62 18.44
N ARG A 172 -3.12 -13.26 18.66
CA ARG A 172 -4.39 -12.58 18.85
C ARG A 172 -4.33 -11.51 19.95
N GLN A 173 -3.80 -11.85 21.13
CA GLN A 173 -3.66 -10.90 22.24
C GLN A 173 -2.75 -9.72 21.88
N GLN A 174 -1.65 -9.99 21.17
CA GLN A 174 -0.72 -8.96 20.72
C GLN A 174 -1.40 -7.95 19.79
N LEU A 175 -2.08 -8.43 18.73
CA LEU A 175 -2.78 -7.57 17.78
C LEU A 175 -3.91 -6.77 18.45
N MET A 176 -4.71 -7.42 19.29
CA MET A 176 -5.77 -6.77 20.08
C MET A 176 -5.20 -5.66 20.97
N GLY A 177 -4.06 -5.93 21.63
CA GLY A 177 -3.36 -4.95 22.46
C GLY A 177 -2.90 -3.73 21.66
N ARG A 178 -2.42 -3.93 20.43
CA ARG A 178 -2.03 -2.83 19.51
C ARG A 178 -3.23 -2.00 19.08
N LEU A 179 -4.33 -2.64 18.65
CA LEU A 179 -5.57 -1.94 18.30
C LEU A 179 -6.05 -1.08 19.45
N LYS A 180 -6.15 -1.65 20.67
CA LYS A 180 -6.55 -0.91 21.88
C LYS A 180 -5.60 0.24 22.17
N ARG A 181 -4.28 0.04 22.04
CA ARG A 181 -3.27 1.07 22.31
C ARG A 181 -3.32 2.24 21.33
N PHE A 182 -3.56 1.98 20.05
CA PHE A 182 -3.42 3.00 19.00
C PHE A 182 -4.73 3.64 18.54
N VAL A 183 -5.85 2.93 18.73
CA VAL A 183 -7.20 3.37 18.34
C VAL A 183 -8.07 3.67 19.56
N GLY A 184 -7.74 3.14 20.74
CA GLY A 184 -8.44 3.43 22.00
C GLY A 184 -9.77 2.70 22.20
N ARG A 185 -10.34 2.13 21.13
CA ARG A 185 -11.57 1.32 21.16
C ARG A 185 -11.48 0.17 20.17
N THR A 186 -12.04 -0.98 20.51
CA THR A 186 -12.48 -1.99 19.52
C THR A 186 -13.73 -1.45 18.83
N HIS A 187 -13.83 -1.57 17.50
CA HIS A 187 -14.98 -1.07 16.74
C HIS A 187 -16.30 -1.51 17.39
N SER A 188 -17.23 -0.58 17.55
CA SER A 188 -18.56 -0.89 18.07
C SER A 188 -19.47 -1.15 16.87
N THR A 189 -19.79 -2.41 16.63
CA THR A 189 -20.91 -2.81 15.78
C THR A 189 -22.21 -2.57 16.55
N SER A 190 -22.53 -1.31 16.86
CA SER A 190 -23.90 -0.95 17.22
C SER A 190 -24.67 -0.87 15.91
N ALA A 191 -25.42 -1.93 15.62
CA ALA A 191 -26.59 -1.87 14.74
C ALA A 191 -27.71 -1.09 15.43
#